data_AF-A0A815L0B0-F1
#
_entry.id   AF-A0A815L0B0-F1
#
_cell.length_a   1.000
_cell.length_b   1.000
_cell.length_c   1.000
_cell.angle_alpha   90.00
_cell.angle_beta   90.00
_cell.angle_gamma   90.00
#
_symmetry.space_group_name_H-M   'P 1'
#
loop_
_entity.id
_entity.type
_entity.pdbx_description
1 polymer ?
#
loop_
_entity_poly.entity_id
_entity_poly.type
_entity_poly.pdbx_seq_one_letter_code
_entity_poly.pdbx_strand_id
1 'polypeptide(L)' 'MSSWKKSSKVGQVQHRERSQPSARHHLGLLEKKKDYKERAIDYQTKGNVIRELKKKALDKNPEEYYFNMINTKLK' A
#
# COMPACT_ATOMS: atom_id res chain seq x y z
N MET A 1 -6.49 5.86 -35.20
CA MET A 1 -7.72 6.02 -34.39
C MET A 1 -8.78 5.10 -34.96
N SER A 2 -9.22 4.06 -34.24
CA SER A 2 -10.15 3.07 -34.81
C SER A 2 -11.57 3.63 -34.91
N SER A 3 -12.11 3.60 -36.14
CA SER A 3 -13.41 4.17 -36.53
C SER A 3 -14.61 3.40 -35.97
N TRP A 4 -14.42 2.22 -35.37
CA TRP A 4 -15.50 1.31 -34.95
C TRP A 4 -15.65 1.16 -33.43
N LYS A 5 -15.30 2.19 -32.64
CA LYS A 5 -15.45 2.16 -31.16
C LYS A 5 -16.89 1.92 -30.68
N LYS A 6 -17.90 2.29 -31.47
CA LYS A 6 -19.32 2.14 -31.10
C LYS A 6 -19.82 0.71 -31.29
N SER A 7 -19.44 0.05 -32.40
CA SER A 7 -19.82 -1.34 -32.70
C SER A 7 -19.29 -2.33 -31.66
N SER A 8 -18.02 -2.19 -31.25
CA SER A 8 -17.42 -3.04 -30.22
C SER A 8 -17.99 -2.83 -28.81
N LYS A 9 -18.73 -1.74 -28.57
CA LYS A 9 -19.32 -1.40 -27.27
C LYS A 9 -20.71 -2.02 -27.06
N VAL A 10 -21.40 -2.41 -28.13
CA VAL A 10 -22.80 -2.88 -28.10
C VAL A 10 -22.98 -4.15 -27.25
N GLY A 11 -21.95 -5.00 -27.14
CA GLY A 11 -21.95 -6.20 -26.29
C GLY A 11 -21.25 -6.05 -24.94
N GLN A 12 -20.65 -4.88 -24.64
CA GLN A 12 -19.94 -4.68 -23.37
C GLN A 12 -20.89 -4.16 -22.30
N VAL A 13 -21.42 -5.09 -21.50
CA VAL A 13 -22.20 -4.75 -20.30
C VAL A 13 -21.27 -4.32 -19.19
N GLN A 14 -21.61 -3.24 -18.49
CA GLN A 14 -20.92 -2.85 -17.27
C GLN A 14 -21.28 -3.82 -16.13
N HIS A 15 -20.34 -4.65 -15.72
CA HIS A 15 -20.49 -5.50 -14.54
C HIS A 15 -20.35 -4.64 -13.28
N ARG A 16 -21.40 -4.58 -12.46
CA ARG A 16 -21.39 -3.87 -11.17
C ARG A 16 -20.91 -4.80 -10.06
N GLU A 17 -20.18 -4.25 -9.11
CA GLU A 17 -19.73 -4.98 -7.93
C GLU A 17 -20.86 -5.10 -6.89
N ARG A 18 -20.82 -6.16 -6.09
CA ARG A 18 -21.78 -6.39 -4.99
C ARG A 18 -21.33 -5.73 -3.69
N SER A 19 -22.30 -5.23 -2.91
CA SER A 19 -22.09 -4.71 -1.56
C SER A 19 -21.85 -5.83 -0.52
N GLN A 20 -21.46 -5.44 0.70
CA GLN A 20 -21.40 -6.34 1.86
C GLN A 20 -22.83 -6.82 2.23
N PRO A 21 -23.06 -8.12 2.53
CA PRO A 21 -24.36 -8.59 3.02
C PRO A 21 -24.78 -7.90 4.32
N SER A 22 -26.06 -7.58 4.47
CA SER A 22 -26.60 -6.82 5.60
C SER A 22 -26.28 -7.46 6.97
N ALA A 23 -26.32 -8.79 7.07
CA ALA A 23 -25.97 -9.52 8.30
C ALA A 23 -24.51 -9.30 8.76
N ARG A 24 -23.62 -8.92 7.83
CA ARG A 24 -22.18 -8.69 8.09
C ARG A 24 -21.79 -7.22 7.99
N HIS A 25 -22.76 -6.30 7.97
CA HIS A 25 -22.49 -4.87 7.88
C HIS A 25 -21.61 -4.35 9.04
N HIS A 26 -21.69 -4.98 10.21
CA HIS A 26 -20.88 -4.65 11.38
C HIS A 26 -19.35 -4.85 11.18
N LEU A 27 -18.93 -5.62 10.17
CA LEU A 27 -17.52 -5.82 9.83
C LEU A 27 -16.96 -4.69 8.94
N GLY A 28 -17.80 -3.74 8.53
CA GLY A 28 -17.44 -2.67 7.62
C GLY A 28 -17.48 -3.08 6.14
N LEU A 29 -16.72 -2.35 5.32
CA LEU A 29 -16.71 -2.52 3.86
C LEU A 29 -16.13 -3.87 3.45
N LEU A 30 -16.74 -4.49 2.42
CA LEU A 30 -16.27 -5.75 1.86
C LEU A 30 -15.08 -5.50 0.92
N GLU A 31 -13.86 -5.76 1.41
CA GLU A 31 -12.62 -5.64 0.63
C GLU A 31 -12.72 -6.39 -0.71
N LYS A 32 -12.37 -5.71 -1.80
CA LYS A 32 -12.31 -6.28 -3.15
C LYS A 32 -10.87 -6.46 -3.59
N LYS A 33 -10.67 -7.05 -4.77
CA LYS A 33 -9.33 -7.33 -5.28
C LYS A 33 -8.47 -6.06 -5.44
N LYS A 34 -9.08 -4.91 -5.74
CA LYS A 34 -8.38 -3.63 -5.83
C LYS A 34 -7.82 -3.22 -4.46
N ASP A 35 -8.69 -3.19 -3.44
CA ASP A 35 -8.32 -2.81 -2.08
C ASP A 35 -7.26 -3.76 -1.50
N TYR A 36 -7.40 -5.07 -1.75
CA TYR A 36 -6.39 -6.08 -1.40
C TYR A 36 -5.02 -5.77 -1.98
N LYS A 37 -4.96 -5.38 -3.27
CA LYS A 37 -3.69 -5.06 -3.92
C LYS A 37 -3.04 -3.85 -3.25
N GLU A 38 -3.80 -2.80 -2.98
CA GLU A 38 -3.30 -1.61 -2.31
C GLU A 38 -2.77 -1.95 -0.90
N ARG A 39 -3.53 -2.73 -0.13
CA ARG A 39 -3.13 -3.20 1.20
C ARG A 39 -1.87 -4.07 1.17
N ALA A 40 -1.77 -4.98 0.20
CA ALA A 40 -0.60 -5.85 0.06
C ALA A 40 0.66 -5.06 -0.32
N ILE A 41 0.54 -4.08 -1.21
CA ILE A 41 1.64 -3.18 -1.59
C ILE A 41 2.11 -2.39 -0.36
N ASP A 42 1.19 -1.79 0.38
CA ASP A 42 1.52 -1.02 1.60
C ASP A 42 2.21 -1.89 2.67
N TYR A 43 1.73 -3.11 2.88
CA TYR A 43 2.39 -4.04 3.80
C TYR A 43 3.83 -4.36 3.36
N GLN A 44 4.03 -4.63 2.07
CA GLN A 44 5.33 -4.97 1.52
C GLN A 44 6.31 -3.78 1.56
N THR A 45 5.84 -2.56 1.27
CA THR A 45 6.68 -1.35 1.36
C THR A 45 7.12 -1.11 2.80
N LYS A 46 6.20 -1.21 3.77
CA LYS A 46 6.52 -1.11 5.21
C LYS A 46 7.52 -2.18 5.65
N GLY A 47 7.31 -3.43 5.23
CA GLY A 47 8.24 -4.53 5.51
C GLY A 47 9.65 -4.28 4.97
N ASN A 48 9.74 -3.74 3.75
CA ASN A 48 11.02 -3.38 3.14
C ASN A 48 11.73 -2.27 3.91
N VAL A 49 11.01 -1.21 4.29
CA VAL A 49 11.55 -0.10 5.09
C VAL A 49 12.09 -0.61 6.43
N ILE A 50 11.33 -1.45 7.14
CA ILE A 50 11.77 -2.02 8.42
C ILE A 50 13.04 -2.84 8.24
N ARG A 51 13.13 -3.66 7.19
CA ARG A 51 14.31 -4.47 6.89
C ARG A 51 15.54 -3.61 6.62
N GLU A 52 15.38 -2.51 5.88
CA GLU A 52 16.48 -1.56 5.62
C GLU A 52 16.92 -0.81 6.87
N LEU A 53 15.98 -0.38 7.71
CA LEU A 53 16.30 0.26 9.00
C LEU A 53 17.05 -0.70 9.93
N LYS A 54 16.63 -1.98 9.98
CA LYS A 54 17.35 -3.02 10.73
C LYS A 54 18.78 -3.20 10.23
N LYS A 55 18.97 -3.26 8.90
CA LYS A 55 20.31 -3.36 8.32
C LYS A 55 21.17 -2.15 8.69
N LYS A 56 20.65 -0.93 8.53
CA LYS A 56 21.36 0.31 8.91
C LYS A 56 21.73 0.35 10.39
N ALA A 57 20.86 -0.17 11.26
CA ALA A 57 21.14 -0.24 12.69
C ALA A 57 22.24 -1.25 13.03
N LEU A 58 22.29 -2.39 12.31
CA LEU A 58 23.33 -3.40 12.47
C LEU A 58 24.68 -2.93 11.92
N ASP A 59 24.67 -2.25 10.79
CA ASP A 59 25.88 -1.74 10.10
C ASP A 59 26.39 -0.41 10.71
N LYS A 60 25.78 0.07 11.81
CA LYS A 60 26.12 1.35 12.43
C LYS A 60 27.52 1.31 13.05
N ASN A 61 28.36 2.28 12.73
CA ASN A 61 29.67 2.44 13.35
C ASN A 61 29.51 3.04 14.76
N PRO A 62 29.97 2.38 15.85
CA PRO A 62 29.88 2.93 17.20
C PRO A 62 30.65 4.24 17.39
N GLU A 63 31.69 4.47 16.59
CA GLU A 63 32.55 5.67 16.67
C GLU A 63 32.07 6.81 15.74
N GLU A 64 30.89 6.68 15.12
CA GLU A 64 30.39 7.74 14.24
C GLU A 64 30.09 9.03 15.02
N TYR A 65 30.62 10.15 14.53
CA TYR A 65 30.41 11.46 15.13
C TYR A 65 29.84 12.42 14.10
N TYR A 66 28.72 13.06 14.45
CA TYR A 66 28.13 14.16 13.70
C TYR A 66 28.10 15.40 14.58
N PHE A 67 28.48 16.57 14.05
CA PHE A 67 28.50 17.83 14.82
C PHE A 67 27.15 18.17 15.49
N ASN A 68 26.04 17.72 14.91
CA ASN A 68 24.70 17.92 15.48
C ASN A 68 24.46 17.10 16.76
N MET A 69 25.28 16.09 17.05
CA MET A 69 25.19 15.31 18.30
C MET A 69 25.47 16.17 19.54
N ILE A 70 26.21 17.29 19.42
CA ILE A 70 26.45 18.22 20.54
C ILE A 70 25.14 18.89 20.99
N ASN A 71 24.27 19.25 20.04
CA ASN A 71 23.06 20.03 20.30
C ASN A 71 21.81 19.16 20.46
N THR A 72 21.84 17.93 19.96
CA THR A 72 20.68 17.03 19.92
C THR A 72 20.66 16.17 21.19
N LYS A 73 19.57 16.23 21.95
CA LYS A 73 19.35 15.33 23.08
C LYS A 73 18.53 14.12 22.64
N LEU A 74 19.03 12.92 22.95
CA LEU A 74 18.23 11.70 22.87
C LEU A 74 17.17 11.76 23.98
N LYS A 75 15.93 11.42 23.64
CA LYS A 75 14.82 11.28 24.60
C LYS A 75 14.77 9.87 25.17
#